data_AF-L8JX39-F1
#
_entry.id   AF-L8JX39-F1
#
_cell.length_a   1.000
_cell.length_b   1.000
_cell.length_c   1.000
_cell.angle_alpha   90.00
_cell.angle_beta   90.00
_cell.angle_gamma   90.00
#
_symmetry.space_group_name_H-M   'P 1'
#
loop_
_entity.id
_entity.type
_entity.pdbx_description
1 polymer ?
#
loop_
_entity_poly.entity_id
_entity_poly.type
_entity_poly.pdbx_seq_one_letter_code
_entity_poly.pdbx_strand_id
1 'polypeptide(L)'
;MKWIKSLLSKLRKKCFEHLVELEVSKRVKEALKKCTDKQPIYTDLINERNHIENLLNSRFNFFIVLFGSMVAAILVVKNIQQLRLVLLSGAIILVSLTLVIMRAQKKLSIHLKRIRDEHKCSAEAIAHGEANTKGCYLTRRSVNWIIGYLLPLMIAITTFLTMITSFCRPEMLKFFWDQDTSETSTKNVNYHENHFHEIKCDVTN
;
A
#
# COMPACT_ATOMS: atom_id res chain seq x y z
N MET A 1 4.59 6.16 -73.89
CA MET A 1 3.46 6.39 -72.94
C MET A 1 3.55 5.69 -71.57
N LYS A 2 4.30 4.58 -71.39
CA LYS A 2 4.39 3.88 -70.08
C LYS A 2 5.03 4.73 -68.96
N TRP A 3 6.02 5.56 -69.27
CA TRP A 3 6.73 6.40 -68.29
C TRP A 3 5.83 7.47 -67.64
N ILE A 4 4.94 8.09 -68.42
CA ILE A 4 3.97 9.10 -67.93
C ILE A 4 3.01 8.48 -66.91
N LYS A 5 2.52 7.25 -67.16
CA LYS A 5 1.66 6.53 -66.20
C LYS A 5 2.38 6.21 -64.88
N SER A 6 3.68 5.90 -64.94
CA SER A 6 4.50 5.64 -63.75
C SER A 6 4.81 6.91 -62.96
N LEU A 7 5.02 8.04 -63.64
CA LEU A 7 5.24 9.33 -63.00
C LEU A 7 3.97 9.82 -62.28
N LEU A 8 2.81 9.69 -62.94
CA LEU A 8 1.50 10.06 -62.39
C LEU A 8 1.13 9.24 -61.15
N SER A 9 1.44 7.94 -61.13
CA SER A 9 1.14 7.10 -59.96
C SER A 9 1.99 7.46 -58.74
N LYS A 10 3.28 7.78 -58.94
CA LYS A 10 4.18 8.23 -57.86
C LYS A 10 3.76 9.59 -57.28
N LEU A 11 3.39 10.55 -58.12
CA LEU A 11 2.90 11.86 -57.69
C LEU A 11 1.58 11.74 -56.91
N ARG A 12 0.66 10.87 -57.36
CA ARG A 12 -0.61 10.62 -56.66
C ARG A 12 -0.39 10.03 -55.28
N LYS A 13 0.56 9.10 -55.13
CA LYS A 13 0.87 8.48 -53.83
C LYS A 13 1.45 9.49 -52.83
N LYS A 14 2.43 10.30 -53.26
CA LYS A 14 3.08 11.29 -52.40
C LYS A 14 2.13 12.41 -51.97
N CYS A 15 1.23 12.82 -52.86
CA CYS A 15 0.19 13.80 -52.55
C CYS A 15 -0.83 13.23 -51.56
N PHE A 16 -1.22 11.97 -51.71
CA PHE A 16 -2.13 11.29 -50.78
C PHE A 16 -1.53 11.15 -49.37
N GLU A 17 -0.26 10.77 -49.26
CA GLU A 17 0.46 10.69 -47.97
C GLU A 17 0.45 12.05 -47.26
N HIS A 18 0.75 13.15 -47.96
CA HIS A 18 0.72 14.50 -47.39
C HIS A 18 -0.68 14.94 -46.96
N LEU A 19 -1.71 14.56 -47.72
CA LEU A 19 -3.10 14.92 -47.42
C LEU A 19 -3.60 14.17 -46.18
N VAL A 20 -3.23 12.89 -46.04
CA VAL A 20 -3.50 12.08 -44.85
C VAL A 20 -2.78 12.68 -43.64
N GLU A 21 -1.52 13.08 -43.76
CA GLU A 21 -0.75 13.69 -42.66
C GLU A 21 -1.38 15.02 -42.18
N LEU A 22 -1.85 15.85 -43.12
CA LEU A 22 -2.52 17.11 -42.81
C LEU A 22 -3.89 16.90 -42.17
N GLU A 23 -4.66 15.91 -42.62
CA GLU A 23 -5.98 15.60 -42.06
C GLU A 23 -5.85 14.97 -40.65
N VAL A 24 -4.88 14.08 -40.47
CA VAL A 24 -4.51 13.56 -39.14
C VAL A 24 -4.07 14.70 -38.23
N SER A 25 -3.22 15.62 -38.70
CA SER A 25 -2.77 16.78 -37.93
C SER A 25 -3.92 17.70 -37.49
N LYS A 26 -4.91 17.95 -38.37
CA LYS A 26 -6.11 18.74 -38.03
C LYS A 26 -6.96 18.05 -36.97
N ARG A 27 -7.26 16.75 -37.15
CA ARG A 27 -8.06 15.98 -36.17
C ARG A 27 -7.35 15.89 -34.81
N VAL A 28 -6.02 15.75 -34.80
CA VAL A 28 -5.20 15.78 -33.59
C VAL A 28 -5.26 17.15 -32.90
N LYS A 29 -5.17 18.26 -33.66
CA LYS A 29 -5.27 19.63 -33.10
C LYS A 29 -6.66 19.93 -32.53
N GLU A 30 -7.73 19.47 -33.17
CA GLU A 30 -9.10 19.62 -32.67
C GLU A 30 -9.33 18.79 -31.40
N ALA A 31 -8.84 17.55 -31.36
CA ALA A 31 -8.86 16.72 -30.17
C ALA A 31 -8.05 17.36 -29.02
N LEU A 32 -6.84 17.87 -29.30
CA LEU A 32 -6.02 18.59 -28.34
C LEU A 32 -6.74 19.81 -27.77
N LYS A 33 -7.34 20.66 -28.63
CA LYS A 33 -8.07 21.85 -28.18
C LYS A 33 -9.24 21.49 -27.27
N LYS A 34 -9.96 20.40 -27.59
CA LYS A 34 -11.05 19.87 -26.75
C LYS A 34 -10.54 19.31 -25.41
N CYS A 35 -9.29 18.86 -25.35
CA CYS A 35 -8.63 18.43 -24.12
C CYS A 35 -8.08 19.62 -23.31
N THR A 36 -7.55 20.67 -23.95
CA THR A 36 -7.03 21.86 -23.27
C THR A 36 -8.11 22.57 -22.48
N ASP A 37 -9.34 22.63 -23.01
CA ASP A 37 -10.49 23.23 -22.34
C ASP A 37 -10.91 22.47 -21.06
N LYS A 38 -10.50 21.21 -20.92
CA LYS A 38 -10.76 20.36 -19.75
C LYS A 38 -9.59 20.23 -18.78
N GLN A 39 -8.45 20.87 -19.08
CA GLN A 39 -7.28 20.82 -18.20
C GLN A 39 -7.51 21.26 -16.75
N PRO A 40 -8.25 22.36 -16.43
CA PRO A 40 -8.38 22.78 -15.03
C PRO A 40 -9.07 21.72 -14.16
N ILE A 41 -10.04 21.01 -14.73
CA ILE A 41 -10.75 19.92 -14.05
C ILE A 41 -9.79 18.75 -13.77
N TYR A 42 -8.90 18.44 -14.70
CA TYR A 42 -7.97 17.33 -14.56
C TYR A 42 -6.91 17.59 -13.49
N THR A 43 -6.36 18.81 -13.44
CA THR A 43 -5.40 19.19 -12.39
C THR A 43 -6.03 19.11 -11.00
N ASP A 44 -7.29 19.51 -10.85
CA ASP A 44 -8.01 19.43 -9.59
C ASP A 44 -8.24 17.97 -9.16
N LEU A 45 -8.59 17.08 -10.10
CA LEU A 45 -8.74 15.65 -9.81
C LEU A 45 -7.43 14.96 -9.43
N ILE A 46 -6.29 15.36 -10.02
CA ILE A 46 -4.97 14.86 -9.60
C ILE A 46 -4.65 15.34 -8.18
N ASN A 47 -4.87 16.61 -7.89
CA ASN A 47 -4.63 17.19 -6.57
C ASN A 47 -5.51 16.50 -5.50
N GLU A 48 -6.79 16.27 -5.81
CA GLU A 48 -7.71 15.53 -4.96
C GLU A 48 -7.24 14.08 -4.73
N ARG A 49 -6.79 13.39 -5.78
CA ARG A 49 -6.22 12.04 -5.67
C ARG A 49 -5.01 12.03 -4.75
N ASN A 50 -4.05 12.92 -4.95
CA ASN A 50 -2.84 13.01 -4.13
C ASN A 50 -3.18 13.29 -2.66
N HIS A 51 -4.17 14.15 -2.42
CA HIS A 51 -4.69 14.41 -1.08
C HIS A 51 -5.27 13.15 -0.42
N ILE A 52 -6.11 12.39 -1.13
CA ILE A 52 -6.71 11.15 -0.60
C ILE A 52 -5.65 10.07 -0.37
N GLU A 53 -4.68 9.92 -1.28
CA GLU A 53 -3.57 8.96 -1.12
C GLU A 53 -2.71 9.31 0.11
N ASN A 54 -2.40 10.59 0.33
CA ASN A 54 -1.67 11.03 1.52
C ASN A 54 -2.46 10.80 2.81
N LEU A 55 -3.77 11.10 2.80
CA LEU A 55 -4.67 10.85 3.94
C LEU A 55 -4.72 9.36 4.30
N LEU A 56 -4.80 8.50 3.29
CA LEU A 56 -4.80 7.05 3.46
C LEU A 56 -3.46 6.55 4.03
N ASN A 57 -2.34 7.01 3.48
CA ASN A 57 -1.00 6.61 3.91
C ASN A 57 -0.75 7.02 5.38
N SER A 58 -1.13 8.23 5.76
CA SER A 58 -1.04 8.70 7.14
C SER A 58 -1.84 7.81 8.11
N ARG A 59 -3.08 7.47 7.76
CA ARG A 59 -3.95 6.60 8.59
C ARG A 59 -3.43 5.17 8.68
N PHE A 60 -2.88 4.65 7.59
CA PHE A 60 -2.29 3.32 7.54
C PHE A 60 -1.02 3.24 8.41
N ASN A 61 -0.15 4.25 8.34
CA ASN A 61 1.03 4.32 9.20
C ASN A 61 0.63 4.38 10.68
N PHE A 62 -0.36 5.20 11.03
CA PHE A 62 -0.89 5.25 12.39
C PHE A 62 -1.45 3.89 12.85
N PHE A 63 -2.13 3.16 11.96
CA PHE A 63 -2.63 1.82 12.24
C PHE A 63 -1.51 0.83 12.57
N ILE A 64 -0.43 0.82 11.79
CA ILE A 64 0.73 -0.06 12.05
C ILE A 64 1.38 0.28 13.40
N VAL A 65 1.55 1.57 13.70
CA VAL A 65 2.15 2.00 14.97
C VAL A 65 1.28 1.56 16.16
N LEU A 66 -0.04 1.75 16.08
CA LEU A 66 -0.96 1.29 17.13
C LEU A 66 -0.92 -0.22 17.30
N PHE A 67 -0.94 -0.97 16.20
CA PHE A 67 -0.82 -2.42 16.25
C PHE A 67 0.50 -2.87 16.90
N GLY A 68 1.62 -2.27 16.52
CA GLY A 68 2.93 -2.54 17.13
C GLY A 68 2.94 -2.22 18.63
N SER A 69 2.35 -1.09 19.03
CA SER A 69 2.24 -0.73 20.46
C SER A 69 1.37 -1.72 21.24
N MET A 70 0.31 -2.24 20.64
CA MET A 70 -0.56 -3.26 21.24
C MET A 70 0.20 -4.58 21.43
N VAL A 71 0.96 -5.03 20.42
CA VAL A 71 1.80 -6.22 20.52
C VAL A 71 2.84 -6.05 21.64
N ALA A 72 3.51 -4.89 21.71
CA ALA A 72 4.46 -4.60 22.79
C ALA A 72 3.79 -4.63 24.17
N ALA A 73 2.59 -4.05 24.31
CA ALA A 73 1.83 -4.10 25.57
C ALA A 73 1.45 -5.53 25.97
N ILE A 74 1.02 -6.36 25.01
CA ILE A 74 0.73 -7.78 25.23
C ILE A 74 1.98 -8.49 25.77
N LEU A 75 3.17 -8.14 25.26
CA LEU A 75 4.41 -8.81 25.67
C LEU A 75 4.87 -8.46 27.09
N VAL A 76 4.54 -7.26 27.57
CA VAL A 76 4.99 -6.76 28.88
C VAL A 76 4.04 -7.17 30.01
N VAL A 77 2.75 -7.34 29.71
CA VAL A 77 1.72 -7.53 30.74
C VAL A 77 1.69 -8.97 31.23
N LYS A 78 2.09 -9.17 32.49
CA LYS A 78 2.06 -10.48 33.17
C LYS A 78 0.69 -10.84 33.75
N ASN A 79 -0.13 -9.85 34.09
CA ASN A 79 -1.43 -10.07 34.72
C ASN A 79 -2.53 -10.30 33.67
N ILE A 80 -3.22 -11.45 33.75
CA ILE A 80 -4.29 -11.83 32.81
C ILE A 80 -5.43 -10.80 32.74
N GLN A 81 -5.78 -10.14 33.84
CA GLN A 81 -6.83 -9.12 33.85
C GLN A 81 -6.41 -7.87 33.08
N GLN A 82 -5.17 -7.43 33.26
CA GLN A 82 -4.60 -6.32 32.51
C GLN A 82 -4.47 -6.67 31.02
N LEU A 83 -4.08 -7.91 30.70
CA LEU A 83 -3.97 -8.38 29.31
C LEU A 83 -5.33 -8.32 28.61
N ARG A 84 -6.41 -8.74 29.28
CA ARG A 84 -7.77 -8.65 28.74
C ARG A 84 -8.20 -7.21 28.48
N LEU A 85 -7.86 -6.27 29.37
CA LEU A 85 -8.15 -4.85 29.16
C LEU A 85 -7.37 -4.27 27.98
N VAL A 86 -6.09 -4.63 27.83
CA VAL A 86 -5.25 -4.23 26.68
C VAL A 86 -5.83 -4.80 25.38
N LEU A 87 -6.20 -6.08 25.35
CA LEU A 87 -6.79 -6.71 24.17
C LEU A 87 -8.15 -6.10 23.80
N LEU A 88 -9.01 -5.83 24.79
CA LEU A 88 -10.35 -5.27 24.55
C LEU A 88 -10.25 -3.82 24.06
N SER A 89 -9.44 -2.99 24.70
CA SER A 89 -9.22 -1.60 24.26
C SER A 89 -8.53 -1.54 22.90
N GLY A 90 -7.50 -2.36 22.68
CA GLY A 90 -6.80 -2.48 21.39
C GLY A 90 -7.72 -2.94 20.26
N ALA A 91 -8.56 -3.94 20.49
CA ALA A 91 -9.53 -4.42 19.51
C ALA A 91 -10.53 -3.33 19.10
N ILE A 92 -11.09 -2.58 20.07
CA ILE A 92 -12.03 -1.48 19.78
C ILE A 92 -11.36 -0.39 18.92
N ILE A 93 -10.13 -0.01 19.27
CA ILE A 93 -9.38 1.03 18.53
C ILE A 93 -9.03 0.54 17.12
N LEU A 94 -8.49 -0.68 16.98
CA LEU A 94 -8.10 -1.24 15.69
C LEU A 94 -9.30 -1.45 14.77
N VAL A 95 -10.43 -1.97 15.27
CA VAL A 95 -11.67 -2.12 14.48
C VAL A 95 -12.17 -0.76 14.01
N SER A 96 -12.20 0.23 14.90
CA SER A 96 -12.61 1.60 14.56
C SER A 96 -11.72 2.20 13.47
N LEU A 97 -10.41 2.01 13.56
CA LEU A 97 -9.45 2.52 12.57
C LEU A 97 -9.56 1.76 11.24
N THR A 98 -9.76 0.44 11.27
CA THR A 98 -10.04 -0.38 10.07
C THR A 98 -11.26 0.14 9.32
N LEU A 99 -12.36 0.46 10.02
CA LEU A 99 -13.56 1.05 9.38
C LEU A 99 -13.26 2.41 8.72
N VAL A 100 -12.43 3.26 9.35
CA VAL A 100 -12.01 4.55 8.80
C VAL A 100 -11.16 4.36 7.53
N ILE A 101 -10.22 3.41 7.54
CA ILE A 101 -9.39 3.07 6.36
C ILE A 101 -10.27 2.54 5.22
N MET A 102 -11.18 1.60 5.51
CA MET A 102 -12.10 1.05 4.51
C MET A 102 -12.98 2.14 3.86
N ARG A 103 -13.46 3.11 4.66
CA ARG A 103 -14.22 4.26 4.14
C ARG A 103 -13.37 5.15 3.23
N ALA A 104 -12.12 5.42 3.60
CA ALA A 104 -11.20 6.22 2.78
C ALA A 104 -10.88 5.51 1.45
N GLN A 105 -10.64 4.20 1.49
CA GLN A 105 -10.42 3.38 0.30
C GLN A 105 -11.61 3.37 -0.65
N LYS A 106 -12.83 3.29 -0.11
CA LYS A 106 -14.05 3.37 -0.94
C LYS A 106 -14.11 4.70 -1.69
N LYS A 107 -13.82 5.83 -1.02
CA LYS A 107 -13.75 7.15 -1.68
C LYS A 107 -12.67 7.16 -2.77
N LEU A 108 -11.45 6.71 -2.46
CA LEU A 108 -10.36 6.64 -3.44
C LEU A 108 -10.76 5.82 -4.68
N SER A 109 -11.42 4.69 -4.49
CA SER A 109 -11.88 3.83 -5.60
C SER A 109 -12.86 4.53 -6.54
N ILE A 110 -13.71 5.42 -6.01
CA ILE A 110 -14.68 6.20 -6.78
C ILE A 110 -13.95 7.28 -7.59
N HIS A 111 -13.02 8.03 -6.98
CA HIS A 111 -12.24 9.05 -7.70
C HIS A 111 -11.36 8.42 -8.79
N LEU A 112 -10.69 7.30 -8.50
CA LEU A 112 -9.89 6.57 -9.50
C LEU A 112 -10.75 6.06 -10.66
N LYS A 113 -12.01 5.69 -10.41
CA LYS A 113 -12.95 5.29 -11.47
C LYS A 113 -13.35 6.51 -12.31
N ARG A 114 -13.69 7.64 -11.69
CA ARG A 114 -14.04 8.89 -12.39
C ARG A 114 -12.89 9.38 -13.27
N ILE A 115 -11.67 9.47 -12.72
CA ILE A 115 -10.47 9.86 -13.48
C ILE A 115 -10.27 8.93 -14.68
N ARG A 116 -10.41 7.62 -14.49
CA ARG A 116 -10.25 6.63 -15.58
C ARG A 116 -11.30 6.80 -16.69
N ASP A 117 -12.54 7.08 -16.31
CA ASP A 117 -13.63 7.24 -17.28
C ASP A 117 -13.47 8.54 -18.08
N GLU A 118 -12.98 9.61 -17.45
CA GLU A 118 -12.69 10.89 -18.11
C GLU A 118 -11.40 10.86 -18.96
N HIS A 119 -10.40 10.05 -18.57
CA HIS A 119 -9.12 9.95 -19.29
C HIS A 119 -9.15 9.19 -20.61
N LYS A 120 -10.26 8.59 -21.00
CA LYS A 120 -10.39 7.90 -22.30
C LYS A 120 -10.19 8.83 -23.51
N CYS A 121 -10.21 10.16 -23.30
CA CYS A 121 -10.03 11.17 -24.34
C CYS A 121 -8.64 11.84 -24.36
N SER A 122 -7.73 11.59 -23.41
CA SER A 122 -6.42 12.27 -23.39
C SER A 122 -5.41 11.58 -24.29
N ALA A 123 -4.69 12.33 -25.14
CA ALA A 123 -3.63 11.82 -26.01
C ALA A 123 -2.49 11.12 -25.25
N GLU A 124 -2.28 11.46 -23.97
CA GLU A 124 -1.35 10.76 -23.08
C GLU A 124 -1.80 9.33 -22.75
N ALA A 125 -3.10 9.01 -22.78
CA ALA A 125 -3.59 7.64 -22.59
C ALA A 125 -3.26 6.74 -23.79
N ILE A 126 -3.05 7.33 -24.98
CA ILE A 126 -2.61 6.63 -26.19
C ILE A 126 -1.09 6.40 -26.12
N ALA A 127 -0.31 7.42 -25.73
CA ALA A 127 1.15 7.28 -25.55
C ALA A 127 1.53 6.36 -24.37
N HIS A 128 0.84 6.45 -23.23
CA HIS A 128 0.99 5.48 -22.14
C HIS A 128 0.35 4.12 -22.43
N GLY A 129 -0.66 4.06 -23.30
CA GLY A 129 -1.25 2.79 -23.78
C GLY A 129 -0.25 1.96 -24.59
N GLU A 130 0.61 2.60 -25.37
CA GLU A 130 1.70 1.93 -26.10
C GLU A 130 2.89 1.57 -25.19
N ALA A 131 3.23 2.42 -24.20
CA ALA A 131 4.28 2.08 -23.23
C ALA A 131 3.89 0.93 -22.29
N ASN A 132 2.60 0.68 -22.10
CA ASN A 132 2.08 -0.21 -21.07
C ASN A 132 1.33 -1.43 -21.61
N THR A 133 1.32 -1.61 -22.93
CA THR A 133 0.95 -2.88 -23.58
C THR A 133 1.97 -4.00 -23.33
N LYS A 134 3.13 -3.70 -22.73
CA LYS A 134 4.16 -4.69 -22.37
C LYS A 134 4.39 -4.90 -20.85
N GLY A 135 3.68 -4.21 -19.95
CA GLY A 135 4.06 -4.21 -18.52
C GLY A 135 2.94 -4.07 -17.50
N CYS A 136 2.20 -5.16 -17.23
CA CYS A 136 1.55 -5.43 -15.93
C CYS A 136 0.69 -4.30 -15.30
N TYR A 137 -0.32 -3.77 -15.98
CA TYR A 137 -1.36 -2.95 -15.31
C TYR A 137 -2.14 -3.69 -14.20
N LEU A 138 -2.10 -5.03 -14.19
CA LEU A 138 -2.78 -5.87 -13.21
C LEU A 138 -2.21 -5.74 -11.80
N THR A 139 -0.91 -5.48 -11.65
CA THR A 139 -0.26 -5.42 -10.31
C THR A 139 -0.67 -4.18 -9.53
N ARG A 140 -0.76 -3.00 -10.18
CA ARG A 140 -1.11 -1.74 -9.48
C ARG A 140 -2.52 -1.74 -8.88
N ARG A 141 -3.49 -2.41 -9.54
CA ARG A 141 -4.87 -2.50 -9.04
C ARG A 141 -5.00 -3.50 -7.89
N SER A 142 -4.17 -4.55 -7.89
CA SER A 142 -4.16 -5.58 -6.86
C SER A 142 -3.59 -5.05 -5.54
N VAL A 143 -2.45 -4.36 -5.58
CA VAL A 143 -1.75 -3.92 -4.36
C VAL A 143 -2.57 -2.93 -3.54
N ASN A 144 -3.29 -2.00 -4.19
CA ASN A 144 -4.16 -1.05 -3.47
C ASN A 144 -5.30 -1.74 -2.72
N TRP A 145 -5.85 -2.83 -3.26
CA TRP A 145 -6.89 -3.59 -2.58
C TRP A 145 -6.32 -4.37 -1.38
N ILE A 146 -5.12 -4.92 -1.52
CA ILE A 146 -4.43 -5.63 -0.43
C ILE A 146 -4.16 -4.69 0.75
N ILE A 147 -3.53 -3.54 0.48
CA ILE A 147 -3.18 -2.57 1.53
C ILE A 147 -4.44 -1.96 2.14
N GLY A 148 -5.45 -1.70 1.32
CA GLY A 148 -6.65 -0.98 1.74
C GLY A 148 -7.70 -1.80 2.47
N TYR A 149 -7.85 -3.07 2.11
CA TYR A 149 -8.92 -3.92 2.63
C TYR A 149 -8.37 -5.15 3.33
N LEU A 150 -7.48 -5.90 2.67
CA LEU A 150 -7.04 -7.19 3.17
C LEU A 150 -6.23 -7.04 4.47
N LEU A 151 -5.23 -6.14 4.50
CA LEU A 151 -4.30 -6.04 5.62
C LEU A 151 -4.97 -5.57 6.93
N PRO A 152 -5.76 -4.47 6.94
CA PRO A 152 -6.47 -4.04 8.15
C PRO A 152 -7.53 -5.04 8.62
N LEU A 153 -8.17 -5.74 7.69
CA LEU A 153 -9.16 -6.77 8.00
C LEU A 153 -8.53 -8.00 8.66
N MET A 154 -7.41 -8.49 8.12
CA MET A 154 -6.70 -9.63 8.70
C MET A 154 -6.21 -9.32 10.12
N ILE A 155 -5.70 -8.11 10.37
CA ILE A 155 -5.28 -7.68 11.70
C ILE A 155 -6.48 -7.56 12.66
N ALA A 156 -7.61 -7.01 12.19
CA ALA A 156 -8.81 -6.94 13.01
C ALA A 156 -9.35 -8.34 13.37
N ILE A 157 -9.41 -9.26 12.40
CA ILE A 157 -9.87 -10.65 12.62
C ILE A 157 -8.94 -11.38 13.58
N THR A 158 -7.62 -11.31 13.36
CA THR A 158 -6.64 -11.97 14.24
C THR A 158 -6.73 -11.43 15.66
N THR A 159 -6.80 -10.11 15.84
CA THR A 159 -6.98 -9.49 17.17
C THR A 159 -8.29 -9.95 17.83
N PHE A 160 -9.39 -10.02 17.06
CA PHE A 160 -10.67 -10.50 17.57
C PHE A 160 -10.64 -11.98 17.98
N LEU A 161 -9.96 -12.84 17.22
CA LEU A 161 -9.75 -14.25 17.57
C LEU A 161 -8.86 -14.38 18.82
N THR A 162 -7.81 -13.57 18.96
CA THR A 162 -6.99 -13.56 20.19
C THR A 162 -7.78 -13.11 21.41
N MET A 163 -8.70 -12.15 21.22
CA MET A 163 -9.62 -11.74 22.27
C MET A 163 -10.54 -12.90 22.67
N ILE A 164 -11.23 -13.53 21.71
CA ILE A 164 -12.15 -14.66 21.99
C ILE A 164 -11.42 -15.80 22.70
N THR A 165 -10.25 -16.20 22.20
CA THR A 165 -9.47 -17.28 22.81
C THR A 165 -9.05 -16.94 24.25
N SER A 166 -8.69 -15.69 24.53
CA SER A 166 -8.39 -15.20 25.88
C SER A 166 -9.59 -15.25 26.84
N PHE A 167 -10.81 -15.08 26.33
CA PHE A 167 -12.04 -15.21 27.12
C PHE A 167 -12.46 -16.68 27.30
N CYS A 168 -12.36 -17.51 26.26
CA CYS A 168 -12.84 -18.89 26.27
C CYS A 168 -11.93 -19.86 27.03
N ARG A 169 -10.61 -19.69 26.96
CA ARG A 169 -9.65 -20.60 27.62
C ARG A 169 -8.46 -19.82 28.21
N PRO A 170 -8.60 -19.25 29.42
CA PRO A 170 -7.50 -18.52 30.06
C PRO A 170 -6.29 -19.40 30.39
N GLU A 171 -6.48 -20.71 30.53
CA GLU A 171 -5.43 -21.67 30.92
C GLU A 171 -4.39 -21.90 29.81
N MET A 172 -4.81 -21.92 28.54
CA MET A 172 -3.91 -22.13 27.39
C MET A 172 -2.91 -20.98 27.23
N LEU A 173 -3.30 -19.76 27.60
CA LEU A 173 -2.42 -18.59 27.55
C LEU A 173 -1.30 -18.66 28.59
N LYS A 174 -1.55 -19.25 29.77
CA LYS A 174 -0.48 -19.45 30.76
C LYS A 174 0.61 -20.36 30.23
N PHE A 175 0.24 -21.43 29.51
CA PHE A 175 1.20 -22.38 28.95
C PHE A 175 2.15 -21.72 27.94
N PHE A 176 1.62 -20.85 27.08
CA PHE A 176 2.45 -20.15 26.09
C PHE A 176 3.44 -19.16 26.74
N TRP A 177 3.02 -18.52 27.84
CA TRP A 177 3.83 -17.54 28.56
C TRP A 177 4.86 -18.14 29.51
N ASP A 178 4.61 -19.34 30.05
CA ASP A 178 5.57 -20.03 30.94
C ASP A 178 6.75 -20.67 30.20
N GLN A 179 6.64 -20.87 28.89
CA GLN A 179 7.68 -21.55 28.13
C GLN A 179 8.97 -20.71 28.01
N ASP A 180 8.86 -19.37 27.93
CA ASP A 180 10.00 -18.46 27.71
C ASP A 180 10.82 -18.15 29.00
N THR A 181 10.24 -18.31 30.20
CA THR A 181 10.97 -18.04 31.45
C THR A 181 11.92 -19.17 31.86
N SER A 182 11.72 -20.37 31.34
CA SER A 182 12.49 -21.56 31.73
C SER A 182 13.89 -21.63 31.11
N GLU A 183 14.12 -21.05 29.92
CA GLU A 183 15.42 -21.14 29.23
C GLU A 183 16.42 -20.04 29.61
N THR A 184 15.97 -18.90 30.11
CA THR A 184 16.88 -17.79 30.47
C THR A 184 17.49 -17.92 31.86
N SER A 185 16.91 -18.73 32.74
CA SER A 185 17.40 -18.90 34.12
C SER A 185 18.62 -19.84 34.22
N THR A 186 18.77 -20.81 33.31
CA THR A 186 19.87 -21.80 33.40
C THR A 186 21.18 -21.33 32.76
N LYS A 187 21.16 -20.30 31.90
CA LYS A 187 22.39 -19.76 31.30
C LYS A 187 23.06 -18.66 32.13
N ASN A 188 22.32 -17.92 32.96
CA ASN A 188 22.91 -16.82 33.75
C ASN A 188 23.61 -17.24 35.06
N VAL A 189 23.42 -18.48 35.53
CA VAL A 189 24.13 -18.97 36.71
C VAL A 189 25.59 -19.35 36.38
N ASN A 190 25.90 -19.76 35.14
CA ASN A 190 27.25 -20.25 34.79
C ASN A 190 28.23 -19.19 34.24
N TYR A 191 27.79 -17.97 33.96
CA TYR A 191 28.70 -16.90 33.49
C TYR A 191 29.21 -15.99 34.61
N HIS A 192 28.54 -15.95 35.76
CA HIS A 192 28.97 -15.06 36.86
C HIS A 192 30.02 -15.67 37.80
N GLU A 193 30.25 -16.99 37.72
CA GLU A 193 31.23 -17.68 38.58
C GLU A 193 32.63 -17.81 37.93
N ASN A 194 32.74 -17.68 36.61
CA ASN A 194 34.02 -17.87 35.91
C ASN A 194 34.81 -16.59 35.64
N HIS A 195 34.26 -15.40 35.90
CA HIS A 195 34.94 -14.12 35.62
C HIS A 195 35.54 -13.41 36.84
N PHE A 196 35.38 -13.95 38.05
CA PHE A 196 35.91 -13.33 39.29
C PHE A 196 37.28 -13.88 39.73
N HIS A 197 37.86 -14.84 39.01
CA HIS A 197 39.08 -15.53 39.43
C HIS A 197 40.40 -14.97 38.85
N GLU A 198 40.38 -13.94 38.00
CA GLU A 198 41.57 -13.52 37.23
C GLU A 198 42.11 -12.10 37.50
N ILE A 199 41.83 -11.51 38.67
CA ILE A 199 42.50 -10.27 39.11
C ILE A 199 43.21 -10.50 40.43
N LYS A 200 44.25 -11.33 40.40
CA LYS A 200 45.37 -11.32 41.36
C LYS A 200 46.65 -11.24 40.55
N CYS A 201 47.16 -10.03 40.33
CA CYS A 201 48.54 -9.82 39.93
C CYS A 201 49.20 -8.92 40.97
N ASP A 202 50.01 -9.61 41.78
CA ASP A 202 51.22 -9.22 42.49
C ASP A 202 51.50 -7.73 42.72
N VAL A 203 51.48 -7.40 44.01
CA VAL A 203 52.37 -6.42 44.64
C VAL A 203 53.62 -7.18 45.11
N THR A 204 54.80 -6.78 44.63
CA THR A 204 56.18 -6.88 45.19
C THR A 204 57.13 -6.87 43.97
N ASN A 205 58.13 -6.00 43.84
CA ASN A 205 59.08 -5.42 44.77
C ASN A 205 59.56 -4.06 44.25
#